data_AF-A0A6J6HDF3-F1
#
_entry.id   AF-A0A6J6HDF3-F1
#
_cell.length_a   1.000
_cell.length_b   1.000
_cell.length_c   1.000
_cell.angle_alpha   90.00
_cell.angle_beta   90.00
_cell.angle_gamma   90.00
#
_symmetry.space_group_name_H-M   'P 1'
#
loop_
_entity.id
_entity.type
_entity.pdbx_description
1 polymer ?
#
loop_
_entity_poly.entity_id
_entity_poly.type
_entity_poly.pdbx_seq_one_letter_code
_entity_poly.pdbx_strand_id
1 'polypeptide(L)'
;MKSSPRSYVIRAVTGAAVILVFTLGSVLAANINIGDTSGTVEFGQGEFTLKACDSWIQLNLLTSATGEYGEESEGLSALTGLTIEGLDAERCKSTKFTIESIDESLNLLPLYRTDGKSNLCSSSACSIGRNSEAEIVVVISATKVVALDNPDQFHQLTYDDSLGIYKITFTKPAQLARDITNLTIQSSAL
;
A
#
# COMPACT_ATOMS: atom_id res chain seq x y z
N MET A 1 52.96 19.98 31.24
CA MET A 1 52.37 18.83 30.51
C MET A 1 51.37 19.38 29.50
N LYS A 2 51.63 19.21 28.19
CA LYS A 2 50.87 19.80 27.08
C LYS A 2 49.94 18.72 26.54
N SER A 3 48.63 18.92 26.64
CA SER A 3 47.63 17.96 26.15
C SER A 3 47.76 17.81 24.62
N SER A 4 47.85 16.56 24.17
CA SER A 4 48.01 16.21 22.75
C SER A 4 46.66 16.38 22.02
N PRO A 5 46.62 17.11 20.88
CA PRO A 5 45.37 17.42 20.17
C PRO A 5 44.76 16.22 19.42
N ARG A 6 45.46 15.07 19.39
CA ARG A 6 45.04 13.89 18.62
C ARG A 6 43.83 13.14 19.16
N SER A 7 43.53 13.21 20.47
CA SER A 7 42.38 12.45 21.02
C SER A 7 41.03 13.15 20.81
N TYR A 8 41.04 14.47 20.56
CA TYR A 8 39.82 15.26 20.35
C TYR A 8 39.26 15.10 18.93
N VAL A 9 40.16 15.02 17.94
CA VAL A 9 39.79 14.83 16.53
C VAL A 9 39.17 13.46 16.29
N ILE A 10 39.71 12.41 16.92
CA ILE A 10 39.17 11.04 16.78
C ILE A 10 37.75 10.97 17.38
N ARG A 11 37.51 11.59 18.53
CA ARG A 11 36.17 11.64 19.15
C ARG A 11 35.15 12.44 18.33
N ALA A 12 35.56 13.52 17.69
CA ALA A 12 34.68 14.33 16.83
C ALA A 12 34.27 13.56 15.55
N VAL A 13 35.19 12.79 14.97
CA VAL A 13 34.93 12.00 13.75
C VAL A 13 34.03 10.78 14.05
N THR A 14 34.24 10.10 15.18
CA THR A 14 33.35 8.99 15.59
C THR A 14 31.95 9.50 15.97
N GLY A 15 31.83 10.68 16.58
CA GLY A 15 30.53 11.31 16.87
C GLY A 15 29.77 11.76 15.61
N ALA A 16 30.47 12.29 14.62
CA ALA A 16 29.87 12.69 13.34
C ALA A 16 29.41 11.49 12.50
N ALA A 17 30.12 10.36 12.57
CA ALA A 17 29.74 9.13 11.87
C ALA A 17 28.45 8.49 12.43
N VAL A 18 28.17 8.62 13.73
CA VAL A 18 26.93 8.10 14.34
C VAL A 18 25.72 8.97 13.99
N ILE A 19 25.89 10.28 13.78
CA ILE A 19 24.80 11.19 13.41
C ILE A 19 24.38 11.00 11.94
N LEU A 20 25.31 10.61 11.05
CA LEU A 20 25.01 10.39 9.63
C LEU A 20 24.27 9.07 9.32
N VAL A 21 24.21 8.12 10.26
CA VAL A 21 23.51 6.84 10.04
C VAL A 21 22.00 6.94 10.34
N PHE A 22 21.55 7.99 11.04
CA PHE A 22 20.13 8.20 11.35
C PHE A 22 19.34 8.96 10.28
N THR A 23 19.97 9.43 9.20
CA THR A 23 19.26 10.08 8.09
C THR A 23 18.73 9.09 7.05
N LEU A 24 18.95 7.79 7.25
CA LEU A 24 18.23 6.75 6.53
C LEU A 24 16.86 6.60 7.18
N GLY A 25 15.87 7.33 6.68
CA GLY A 25 14.49 7.22 7.13
C GLY A 25 14.07 5.75 7.16
N SER A 26 13.68 5.26 8.33
CA SER A 26 13.23 3.89 8.51
C SER A 26 11.94 3.68 7.71
N VAL A 27 12.00 2.87 6.65
CA VAL A 27 10.80 2.37 5.95
C VAL A 27 10.34 1.10 6.67
N LEU A 28 9.11 1.07 7.18
CA LEU A 28 8.52 -0.15 7.73
C LEU A 28 7.63 -0.80 6.69
N ALA A 29 7.93 -2.05 6.31
CA ALA A 29 7.07 -2.91 5.51
C ALA A 29 6.34 -3.94 6.39
N ALA A 30 5.06 -4.20 6.12
CA ALA A 30 4.27 -5.27 6.73
C ALA A 30 3.49 -6.03 5.63
N ASN A 31 3.13 -7.30 5.90
CA ASN A 31 2.38 -8.15 4.97
C ASN A 31 1.06 -8.60 5.60
N ILE A 32 -0.03 -8.52 4.84
CA ILE A 32 -1.39 -8.88 5.21
C ILE A 32 -1.78 -10.17 4.53
N ASN A 33 -2.02 -11.26 5.26
CA ASN A 33 -2.50 -12.50 4.64
C ASN A 33 -4.01 -12.48 4.40
N ILE A 34 -4.39 -12.74 3.16
CA ILE A 34 -5.74 -12.68 2.61
C ILE A 34 -6.14 -14.11 2.26
N GLY A 35 -6.85 -14.75 3.19
CA GLY A 35 -7.42 -16.08 3.00
C GLY A 35 -7.10 -17.06 4.13
N ASP A 36 -7.99 -18.03 4.27
CA ASP A 36 -7.91 -19.15 5.20
C ASP A 36 -7.30 -20.39 4.49
N THR A 37 -6.40 -21.12 5.16
CA THR A 37 -5.80 -22.40 4.71
C THR A 37 -6.78 -23.56 4.50
N SER A 38 -8.07 -23.42 4.86
CA SER A 38 -9.08 -24.48 4.90
C SER A 38 -10.07 -24.51 3.74
N GLY A 39 -9.87 -23.67 2.71
CA GLY A 39 -10.58 -23.79 1.43
C GLY A 39 -11.93 -23.05 1.36
N THR A 40 -12.28 -22.29 2.39
CA THR A 40 -13.34 -21.27 2.35
C THR A 40 -12.72 -19.94 1.96
N VAL A 41 -13.10 -19.40 0.80
CA VAL A 41 -12.54 -18.17 0.23
C VAL A 41 -13.17 -16.95 0.94
N GLU A 42 -12.75 -16.70 2.18
CA GLU A 42 -13.01 -15.44 2.88
C GLU A 42 -12.04 -14.39 2.28
N PHE A 43 -12.56 -13.45 1.49
CA PHE A 43 -11.72 -12.38 0.93
C PHE A 43 -11.25 -11.47 2.06
N GLY A 44 -9.93 -11.45 2.24
CA GLY A 44 -9.21 -11.04 3.43
C GLY A 44 -9.41 -9.59 3.88
N GLN A 45 -9.50 -9.50 5.20
CA GLN A 45 -9.38 -8.30 6.01
C GLN A 45 -8.10 -8.44 6.82
N GLY A 46 -7.38 -7.36 7.10
CA GLY A 46 -6.27 -7.43 8.04
C GLY A 46 -5.91 -6.10 8.68
N GLU A 47 -5.49 -6.19 9.96
CA GLU A 47 -5.12 -5.05 10.80
C GLU A 47 -3.59 -4.86 10.88
N PHE A 48 -3.13 -3.61 10.70
CA PHE A 48 -1.72 -3.23 10.60
C PHE A 48 -1.43 -1.99 11.41
N THR A 49 -0.35 -2.01 12.19
CA THR A 49 0.15 -0.81 12.85
C THR A 49 1.13 -0.06 11.95
N LEU A 50 0.77 1.15 11.55
CA LEU A 50 1.64 2.12 10.88
C LEU A 50 2.64 2.70 11.89
N LYS A 51 3.88 2.19 11.89
CA LYS A 51 4.93 2.68 12.81
C LYS A 51 5.32 4.13 12.58
N ALA A 52 5.15 4.67 11.38
CA ALA A 52 5.42 6.09 11.12
C ALA A 52 4.54 7.03 11.96
N CYS A 53 3.36 6.57 12.40
CA CYS A 53 2.42 7.38 13.17
C CYS A 53 1.85 6.70 14.43
N ASP A 54 2.40 5.55 14.83
CA ASP A 54 1.92 4.74 15.96
C ASP A 54 0.39 4.60 15.97
N SER A 55 -0.19 4.38 14.80
CA SER A 55 -1.64 4.22 14.60
C SER A 55 -1.92 2.91 13.87
N TRP A 56 -3.04 2.27 14.18
CA TRP A 56 -3.47 1.06 13.49
C TRP A 56 -4.39 1.42 12.33
N ILE A 57 -4.34 0.64 11.27
CA ILE A 57 -5.31 0.67 10.17
C ILE A 57 -5.75 -0.74 9.86
N GLN A 58 -6.96 -0.91 9.34
CA GLN A 58 -7.39 -2.16 8.73
C GLN A 58 -7.50 -1.96 7.21
N LEU A 59 -6.91 -2.88 6.46
CA LEU A 59 -7.07 -2.95 5.01
C LEU A 59 -7.99 -4.10 4.63
N ASN A 60 -8.95 -3.83 3.76
CA ASN A 60 -9.85 -4.84 3.22
C ASN A 60 -9.88 -4.77 1.70
N LEU A 61 -10.02 -5.92 1.04
CA LEU A 61 -10.26 -5.96 -0.39
C LEU A 61 -11.69 -5.51 -0.71
N LEU A 62 -11.84 -4.65 -1.72
CA LEU A 62 -13.13 -4.37 -2.32
C LEU A 62 -13.27 -5.19 -3.60
N THR A 63 -14.34 -5.99 -3.69
CA THR A 63 -14.61 -6.86 -4.82
C THR A 63 -15.80 -6.38 -5.63
N SER A 64 -15.82 -6.67 -6.93
CA SER A 64 -17.01 -6.48 -7.76
C SER A 64 -18.10 -7.50 -7.45
N ALA A 65 -19.31 -7.27 -7.98
CA ALA A 65 -20.31 -8.33 -8.03
C ALA A 65 -19.74 -9.54 -8.80
N THR A 66 -20.19 -10.74 -8.45
CA THR A 66 -19.79 -12.01 -9.08
C THR A 66 -19.89 -11.91 -10.61
N GLY A 67 -18.77 -12.08 -11.32
CA GLY A 67 -18.69 -12.00 -12.78
C GLY A 67 -18.58 -10.59 -13.37
N GLU A 68 -18.75 -9.53 -12.59
CA GLU A 68 -18.59 -8.15 -13.06
C GLU A 68 -17.09 -7.79 -13.14
N TYR A 69 -16.60 -7.41 -14.33
CA TYR A 69 -15.17 -7.23 -14.67
C TYR A 69 -14.29 -8.48 -14.49
N GLY A 70 -14.84 -9.57 -13.98
CA GLY A 70 -14.18 -10.86 -13.81
C GLY A 70 -14.26 -11.72 -15.06
N GLU A 71 -13.75 -12.95 -14.95
CA GLU A 71 -13.97 -13.95 -15.99
C GLU A 71 -15.44 -14.41 -15.91
N GLU A 72 -16.30 -13.86 -16.78
CA GLU A 72 -17.76 -14.06 -16.76
C GLU A 72 -18.17 -15.55 -16.76
N SER A 73 -17.31 -16.44 -17.26
CA SER A 73 -17.54 -17.90 -17.29
C SER A 73 -17.30 -18.61 -15.96
N GLU A 74 -16.52 -18.03 -15.04
CA GLU A 74 -16.15 -18.66 -13.77
C GLU A 74 -16.86 -18.04 -12.56
N GLY A 75 -17.60 -16.94 -12.75
CA GLY A 75 -18.30 -16.25 -11.65
C GLY A 75 -17.34 -15.65 -10.61
N LEU A 76 -16.13 -15.27 -11.02
CA LEU A 76 -15.12 -14.74 -10.11
C LEU A 76 -15.23 -13.21 -10.04
N SER A 77 -14.97 -12.63 -8.87
CA SER A 77 -15.00 -11.17 -8.65
C SER A 77 -13.62 -10.56 -8.86
N ALA A 78 -13.58 -9.47 -9.62
CA ALA A 78 -12.40 -8.64 -9.79
C ALA A 78 -12.09 -7.86 -8.51
N LEU A 79 -10.81 -7.54 -8.28
CA LEU A 79 -10.45 -6.55 -7.27
C LEU A 79 -10.79 -5.15 -7.79
N THR A 80 -11.83 -4.53 -7.23
CA THR A 80 -12.27 -3.19 -7.63
C THR A 80 -11.74 -2.09 -6.73
N GLY A 81 -10.99 -2.44 -5.68
CA GLY A 81 -10.45 -1.43 -4.78
C GLY A 81 -9.98 -1.99 -3.45
N LEU A 82 -9.74 -1.07 -2.52
CA LEU A 82 -9.31 -1.34 -1.16
C LEU A 82 -10.04 -0.38 -0.21
N THR A 83 -10.35 -0.82 1.00
CA THR A 83 -10.74 0.09 2.08
C THR A 83 -9.64 0.23 3.12
N ILE A 84 -9.58 1.41 3.74
CA ILE A 84 -8.67 1.74 4.83
C ILE A 84 -9.52 2.25 5.98
N GLU A 85 -9.57 1.47 7.05
CA GLU A 85 -10.29 1.78 8.28
C GLU A 85 -9.30 2.12 9.39
N GLY A 86 -9.71 2.93 10.37
CA GLY A 86 -8.86 3.28 11.52
C GLY A 86 -7.77 4.33 11.26
N LEU A 87 -7.59 4.81 10.02
CA LEU A 87 -6.57 5.82 9.69
C LEU A 87 -6.82 7.15 10.44
N ASP A 88 -5.94 7.44 11.40
CA ASP A 88 -5.91 8.70 12.13
C ASP A 88 -4.99 9.73 11.42
N ALA A 89 -5.59 10.61 10.62
CA ALA A 89 -4.88 11.64 9.87
C ALA A 89 -4.15 12.67 10.76
N GLU A 90 -4.56 12.85 12.02
CA GLU A 90 -3.85 13.71 12.97
C GLU A 90 -2.49 13.12 13.32
N ARG A 91 -2.49 11.83 13.67
CA ARG A 91 -1.28 11.10 14.04
C ARG A 91 -0.38 10.87 12.84
N CYS A 92 -0.97 10.62 11.67
CA CYS A 92 -0.23 10.28 10.45
C CYS A 92 0.14 11.49 9.58
N LYS A 93 0.07 12.72 10.08
CA LYS A 93 0.52 13.91 9.34
C LYS A 93 1.95 13.76 8.82
N SER A 94 2.20 14.30 7.62
CA SER A 94 3.49 14.22 6.95
C SER A 94 4.02 12.79 6.74
N THR A 95 3.12 11.86 6.45
CA THR A 95 3.44 10.46 6.19
C THR A 95 2.92 10.07 4.81
N LYS A 96 3.62 9.16 4.13
CA LYS A 96 3.09 8.42 2.99
C LYS A 96 3.08 6.93 3.29
N PHE A 97 2.12 6.24 2.70
CA PHE A 97 2.09 4.79 2.70
C PHE A 97 1.87 4.25 1.29
N THR A 98 2.64 3.22 0.96
CA THR A 98 2.56 2.47 -0.30
C THR A 98 1.89 1.14 -0.01
N ILE A 99 0.86 0.80 -0.77
CA ILE A 99 0.15 -0.48 -0.70
C ILE A 99 0.42 -1.23 -2.01
N GLU A 100 0.81 -2.49 -1.90
CA GLU A 100 1.05 -3.37 -3.05
C GLU A 100 0.30 -4.69 -2.84
N SER A 101 -0.01 -5.41 -3.92
CA SER A 101 -0.53 -6.78 -3.84
C SER A 101 0.48 -7.80 -4.32
N ILE A 102 0.52 -8.94 -3.65
CA ILE A 102 1.38 -10.06 -4.01
C ILE A 102 0.60 -11.39 -4.02
N ASP A 103 1.02 -12.29 -4.91
CA ASP A 103 0.49 -13.65 -5.01
C ASP A 103 1.13 -14.60 -3.96
N GLU A 104 0.71 -15.86 -3.99
CA GLU A 104 1.23 -16.93 -3.11
C GLU A 104 2.73 -17.20 -3.29
N SER A 105 3.27 -16.82 -4.45
CA SER A 105 4.68 -16.97 -4.82
C SER A 105 5.49 -15.70 -4.54
N LEU A 106 4.91 -14.72 -3.84
CA LEU A 106 5.49 -13.41 -3.52
C LEU A 106 5.79 -12.55 -4.76
N ASN A 107 5.13 -12.82 -5.89
CA ASN A 107 5.23 -11.96 -7.06
C ASN A 107 4.27 -10.78 -6.92
N LEU A 108 4.76 -9.61 -7.30
CA LEU A 108 3.96 -8.40 -7.39
C LEU A 108 2.86 -8.55 -8.44
N LEU A 109 1.62 -8.27 -8.04
CA LEU A 109 0.46 -8.28 -8.90
C LEU A 109 0.02 -6.84 -9.24
N PRO A 110 -0.39 -6.57 -10.49
CA PRO A 110 -1.02 -5.29 -10.80
C PRO A 110 -2.36 -5.15 -10.09
N LEU A 111 -2.64 -3.97 -9.54
CA LEU A 111 -3.91 -3.62 -8.89
C LEU A 111 -4.93 -3.13 -9.93
N TYR A 112 -4.49 -2.27 -10.85
CA TYR A 112 -5.33 -1.67 -11.88
C TYR A 112 -4.58 -1.47 -13.21
N ARG A 113 -5.34 -1.33 -14.29
CA ARG A 113 -4.83 -1.07 -15.63
C ARG A 113 -4.84 0.41 -15.95
N THR A 114 -3.83 0.85 -16.69
CA THR A 114 -3.69 2.23 -17.17
C THR A 114 -3.88 2.35 -18.69
N ASP A 115 -4.10 1.24 -19.40
CA ASP A 115 -4.40 1.23 -20.84
C ASP A 115 -5.89 1.33 -21.19
N GLY A 116 -6.76 1.52 -20.20
CA GLY A 116 -8.21 1.67 -20.39
C GLY A 116 -8.96 0.40 -20.79
N LYS A 117 -8.27 -0.74 -20.95
CA LYS A 117 -8.92 -2.02 -21.23
C LYS A 117 -9.72 -2.48 -20.02
N SER A 118 -10.91 -3.03 -20.27
CA SER A 118 -11.77 -3.56 -19.21
C SER A 118 -11.46 -5.03 -18.84
N ASN A 119 -10.68 -5.74 -19.66
CA ASN A 119 -10.32 -7.13 -19.39
C ASN A 119 -9.18 -7.21 -18.38
N LEU A 120 -9.23 -8.22 -17.50
CA LEU A 120 -8.16 -8.54 -16.56
C LEU A 120 -6.84 -8.86 -17.26
N CYS A 121 -5.75 -8.83 -16.49
CA CYS A 121 -4.41 -9.15 -16.96
C CYS A 121 -4.23 -10.62 -17.35
N SER A 122 -5.02 -11.52 -16.76
CA SER A 122 -5.09 -12.93 -17.14
C SER A 122 -5.62 -13.13 -18.57
N SER A 123 -6.63 -12.37 -18.97
CA SER A 123 -7.23 -12.45 -20.31
C SER A 123 -6.52 -11.57 -21.35
N SER A 124 -5.91 -10.46 -20.93
CA SER A 124 -5.08 -9.61 -21.79
C SER A 124 -3.83 -9.17 -21.05
N ALA A 125 -2.67 -9.69 -21.46
CA ALA A 125 -1.41 -9.49 -20.76
C ALA A 125 -1.14 -8.01 -20.39
N CYS A 126 -0.60 -7.84 -19.18
CA CYS A 126 -0.17 -6.57 -18.61
C CYS A 126 1.34 -6.58 -18.33
N SER A 127 1.90 -5.40 -18.22
CA SER A 127 3.25 -5.14 -17.76
C SER A 127 3.20 -3.96 -16.80
N ILE A 128 3.53 -4.23 -15.53
CA ILE A 128 3.59 -3.23 -14.46
C ILE A 128 4.51 -2.07 -14.90
N GLY A 129 4.06 -0.83 -14.66
CA GLY A 129 4.76 0.40 -15.05
C GLY A 129 4.66 0.76 -16.54
N ARG A 130 3.94 -0.03 -17.36
CA ARG A 130 3.68 0.29 -18.78
C ARG A 130 2.20 0.45 -19.09
N ASN A 131 1.38 -0.52 -18.69
CA ASN A 131 -0.07 -0.51 -18.93
C ASN A 131 -0.90 -0.99 -17.73
N SER A 132 -0.25 -1.12 -16.59
CA SER A 132 -0.86 -1.45 -15.30
C SER A 132 0.02 -0.94 -14.18
N GLU A 133 -0.57 -0.68 -13.03
CA GLU A 133 0.14 -0.28 -11.81
C GLU A 133 -0.11 -1.29 -10.71
N ALA A 134 0.89 -1.49 -9.86
CA ALA A 134 0.87 -2.43 -8.75
C ALA A 134 0.99 -1.74 -7.38
N GLU A 135 1.21 -0.43 -7.38
CA GLU A 135 1.39 0.37 -6.17
C GLU A 135 0.26 1.40 -6.06
N ILE A 136 -0.27 1.54 -4.84
CA ILE A 136 -1.10 2.68 -4.46
C ILE A 136 -0.36 3.45 -3.38
N VAL A 137 -0.04 4.71 -3.67
CA VAL A 137 0.59 5.61 -2.71
C VAL A 137 -0.44 6.59 -2.19
N VAL A 138 -0.66 6.55 -0.89
CA VAL A 138 -1.51 7.51 -0.18
C VAL A 138 -0.64 8.40 0.68
N VAL A 139 -0.94 9.69 0.64
CA VAL A 139 -0.20 10.76 1.30
C VAL A 139 -1.12 11.43 2.30
N ILE A 140 -0.63 11.60 3.53
CA ILE A 140 -1.24 12.45 4.53
C ILE A 140 -0.39 13.71 4.66
N SER A 141 -0.92 14.84 4.23
CA SER A 141 -0.21 16.11 4.27
C SER A 141 0.05 16.57 5.72
N ALA A 142 0.93 17.57 5.88
CA ALA A 142 1.12 18.25 7.17
C ALA A 142 -0.16 18.91 7.70
N THR A 143 -1.13 19.20 6.82
CA THR A 143 -2.45 19.75 7.15
C THR A 143 -3.53 18.67 7.25
N LYS A 144 -3.14 17.39 7.37
CA LYS A 144 -4.03 16.23 7.61
C LYS A 144 -4.95 15.89 6.45
N VAL A 145 -4.62 16.35 5.24
CA VAL A 145 -5.35 15.98 4.03
C VAL A 145 -4.84 14.63 3.57
N VAL A 146 -5.74 13.65 3.45
CA VAL A 146 -5.45 12.32 2.90
C VAL A 146 -5.77 12.33 1.41
N ALA A 147 -4.81 11.99 0.57
CA ALA A 147 -4.94 11.99 -0.88
C ALA A 147 -4.09 10.89 -1.51
N LEU A 148 -4.38 10.55 -2.77
CA LEU A 148 -3.47 9.75 -3.59
C LEU A 148 -2.31 10.62 -4.06
N ASP A 149 -1.10 10.06 -4.14
CA ASP A 149 0.09 10.78 -4.61
C ASP A 149 -0.02 11.13 -6.11
N ASN A 150 -0.52 10.20 -6.92
CA ASN A 150 -0.62 10.32 -8.37
C ASN A 150 -2.05 10.04 -8.85
N PRO A 151 -3.04 10.90 -8.52
CA PRO A 151 -4.42 10.67 -8.91
C PRO A 151 -4.58 10.70 -10.43
N ASP A 152 -5.32 9.72 -10.97
CA ASP A 152 -5.66 9.64 -12.39
C ASP A 152 -7.10 9.16 -12.61
N GLN A 153 -7.47 8.85 -13.85
CA GLN A 153 -8.82 8.36 -14.19
C GLN A 153 -9.05 6.88 -13.90
N PHE A 154 -8.01 6.14 -13.49
CA PHE A 154 -8.05 4.69 -13.29
C PHE A 154 -8.21 4.31 -11.83
N HIS A 155 -7.96 5.24 -10.91
CA HIS A 155 -8.22 5.05 -9.50
C HIS A 155 -8.62 6.35 -8.78
N GLN A 156 -9.41 6.20 -7.72
CA GLN A 156 -9.87 7.33 -6.92
C GLN A 156 -9.89 6.99 -5.43
N LEU A 157 -9.73 8.00 -4.60
CA LEU A 157 -9.87 7.92 -3.15
C LEU A 157 -11.07 8.75 -2.71
N THR A 158 -11.98 8.13 -1.95
CA THR A 158 -13.12 8.79 -1.32
C THR A 158 -13.11 8.53 0.18
N TYR A 159 -13.78 9.39 0.95
CA TYR A 159 -13.97 9.20 2.38
C TYR A 159 -15.46 9.08 2.69
N ASP A 160 -15.83 8.03 3.41
CA ASP A 160 -17.16 7.83 3.97
C ASP A 160 -17.14 8.35 5.42
N ASP A 161 -17.80 9.48 5.65
CA ASP A 161 -17.86 10.14 6.96
C ASP A 161 -18.78 9.42 7.95
N SER A 162 -19.72 8.61 7.46
CA SER A 162 -20.63 7.83 8.29
C SER A 162 -19.97 6.59 8.89
N LEU A 163 -19.06 5.97 8.12
CA LEU A 163 -18.31 4.78 8.54
C LEU A 163 -16.89 5.12 9.03
N GLY A 164 -16.37 6.30 8.69
CA GLY A 164 -15.00 6.69 8.99
C GLY A 164 -13.97 5.93 8.15
N ILE A 165 -14.33 5.55 6.92
CA ILE A 165 -13.55 4.65 6.06
C ILE A 165 -13.07 5.41 4.81
N TYR A 166 -11.80 5.25 4.48
CA TYR A 166 -11.29 5.65 3.17
C TYR A 166 -11.46 4.50 2.18
N LYS A 167 -11.93 4.81 0.98
CA LYS A 167 -12.15 3.84 -0.09
C LYS A 167 -11.34 4.22 -1.31
N ILE A 168 -10.43 3.34 -1.70
CA ILE A 168 -9.74 3.38 -2.98
C ILE A 168 -10.54 2.53 -3.96
N THR A 169 -10.92 3.08 -5.11
CA THR A 169 -11.64 2.34 -6.15
C THR A 169 -10.85 2.35 -7.44
N PHE A 170 -10.79 1.22 -8.14
CA PHE A 170 -10.16 1.04 -9.44
C PHE A 170 -11.22 0.99 -10.53
N THR A 171 -11.09 1.86 -11.53
CA THR A 171 -12.00 1.92 -12.68
C THR A 171 -11.71 0.82 -13.69
N LYS A 172 -10.46 0.32 -13.72
CA LYS A 172 -10.01 -0.78 -14.59
C LYS A 172 -9.26 -1.82 -13.74
N PRO A 173 -9.96 -2.74 -13.08
CA PRO A 173 -9.33 -3.84 -12.34
C PRO A 173 -8.33 -4.61 -13.19
N ALA A 174 -7.20 -4.99 -12.60
CA ALA A 174 -6.18 -5.79 -13.29
C ALA A 174 -6.24 -7.28 -12.95
N GLN A 175 -6.77 -7.65 -11.77
CA GLN A 175 -6.71 -9.00 -11.24
C GLN A 175 -8.01 -9.44 -10.59
N LEU A 176 -8.17 -10.74 -10.38
CA LEU A 176 -9.22 -11.26 -9.50
C LEU A 176 -8.81 -11.06 -8.04
N ALA A 177 -9.80 -10.85 -7.17
CA ALA A 177 -9.55 -10.72 -5.75
C ALA A 177 -8.94 -12.00 -5.15
N ARG A 178 -9.23 -13.17 -5.74
CA ARG A 178 -8.73 -14.48 -5.29
C ARG A 178 -7.24 -14.71 -5.58
N ASP A 179 -6.69 -13.97 -6.54
CA ASP A 179 -5.29 -14.15 -6.95
C ASP A 179 -4.35 -13.44 -5.96
N ILE A 180 -4.89 -12.57 -5.12
CA ILE A 180 -4.14 -11.80 -4.12
C ILE A 180 -4.07 -12.60 -2.84
N THR A 181 -2.86 -13.01 -2.49
CA THR A 181 -2.61 -13.71 -1.23
C THR A 181 -2.23 -12.75 -0.13
N ASN A 182 -1.40 -11.74 -0.43
CA ASN A 182 -1.13 -10.69 0.54
C ASN A 182 -1.25 -9.27 -0.04
N LEU A 183 -1.55 -8.33 0.85
CA LEU A 183 -1.19 -6.93 0.64
C LEU A 183 0.10 -6.63 1.39
N THR A 184 0.98 -5.83 0.80
CA THR A 184 2.10 -5.22 1.51
C THR A 184 1.74 -3.78 1.81
N ILE A 185 2.15 -3.29 2.98
CA ILE A 185 2.08 -1.86 3.27
C ILE A 185 3.42 -1.37 3.77
N GLN A 186 3.90 -0.28 3.16
CA GLN A 186 5.13 0.38 3.53
C GLN A 186 4.84 1.81 3.95
N SER A 187 5.33 2.24 5.11
CA SER A 187 5.16 3.63 5.56
C SER A 187 6.49 4.36 5.66
N SER A 188 6.49 5.65 5.35
CA SER A 188 7.64 6.54 5.46
C SER A 188 7.21 7.99 5.69
N ALA A 189 8.10 8.81 6.25
CA ALA A 189 7.88 10.25 6.32
C ALA A 189 7.89 10.88 4.92
N LEU A 190 7.14 11.98 4.76
CA LEU A 190 7.20 12.85 3.57
C LEU A 190 8.45 13.70 3.54
#